data_AF-A0A524K6L2-F1
#
_entry.id   AF-A0A524K6L2-F1
#
_cell.length_a   1.000
_cell.length_b   1.000
_cell.length_c   1.000
_cell.angle_alpha   90.00
_cell.angle_beta   90.00
_cell.angle_gamma   90.00
#
_symmetry.space_group_name_H-M   'P 1'
#
loop_
_entity.id
_entity.type
_entity.pdbx_description
1 polymer ?
#
loop_
_entity_poly.entity_id
_entity_poly.type
_entity_poly.pdbx_seq_one_letter_code
_entity_poly.pdbx_strand_id
1 'polypeptide(L)'
;MKIAMAQLHVKAGRAQLNLERMHEMVTEAKRQGADLIIFPEMSVPGYIVLDKWLQTSFRVEMAQANELIKSWSDGIGIIWGNIVVDEFGDAKINRDGRPIRCNAALFAYNNTYVERENKFKSGVYVKHCMPDYRFFDDSRYFMSGVEIAGLNQWQITQFINPFLFEKDHHIYRIGLEVCEDLWSKDYSIDPTALYIEQGVDFIVNISASPWTLRKELSRERRMAEHVAIQGASMVPLIYVNASGMQNTGKNVLMFDGDSTCYGVDGKPMVSCNDAFQEELCIFELGTSRPIQPTEKKLLEALIQGIIEFDHQILGGRFKWVIGLSGGVDSTINAVLLTLALGKERIVGYNMASRYNRPATISIAQKLAADLDIIYQEGTIEELVGSTAKTIDAFGYVGKVEGMVLENVQARLRGHLLSTFAAIENAVICNNGNKVELALGYTTLYGDAIGAFSPLGDLTKVQLFDIAQDINALYGYEIIPSSLLPQIHDEDQLTWAIPPSAELKDNQLDPMKWYYHDWLVRFMIEYPTQSVIDVMDLYLSGKWRDLPVAKWFMHYGLDQPAAFIEDLEWFMNLWTRSIFKRIQFPPILTISR
;
A
#
# COMPACT_ATOMS: atom_id res chain seq x y z
N MET A 1 17.60 -8.39 29.01
CA MET A 1 17.77 -8.95 27.67
C MET A 1 17.60 -7.82 26.70
N LYS A 2 18.65 -7.57 25.92
CA LYS A 2 18.72 -6.50 24.93
C LYS A 2 18.29 -7.03 23.58
N ILE A 3 17.28 -6.40 22.98
CA ILE A 3 16.64 -6.86 21.76
C ILE A 3 16.85 -5.81 20.67
N ALA A 4 17.15 -6.29 19.45
CA ALA A 4 17.23 -5.49 18.24
C ALA A 4 16.04 -5.81 17.32
N MET A 5 15.15 -4.85 17.11
CA MET A 5 14.15 -4.90 16.03
C MET A 5 14.83 -4.45 14.74
N ALA A 6 15.03 -5.38 13.82
CA ALA A 6 15.59 -5.10 12.51
C ALA A 6 14.46 -4.81 11.52
N GLN A 7 14.03 -3.55 11.47
CA GLN A 7 13.09 -3.04 10.47
C GLN A 7 13.80 -2.96 9.11
N LEU A 8 13.91 -4.10 8.45
CA LEU A 8 14.66 -4.25 7.20
C LEU A 8 13.90 -3.64 6.02
N HIS A 9 14.61 -2.94 5.13
CA HIS A 9 14.06 -2.58 3.82
C HIS A 9 14.18 -3.80 2.90
N VAL A 10 13.09 -4.55 2.79
CA VAL A 10 13.06 -5.81 2.04
C VAL A 10 12.87 -5.57 0.55
N LYS A 11 13.89 -5.88 -0.26
CA LYS A 11 13.83 -5.75 -1.72
C LYS A 11 13.30 -7.04 -2.35
N ALA A 12 12.05 -7.03 -2.79
CA ALA A 12 11.39 -8.23 -3.33
C ALA A 12 12.14 -8.85 -4.51
N GLY A 13 12.41 -10.15 -4.41
CA GLY A 13 13.15 -10.93 -5.40
C GLY A 13 14.64 -10.61 -5.49
N ARG A 14 15.22 -9.87 -4.53
CA ARG A 14 16.65 -9.49 -4.46
C ARG A 14 17.32 -10.09 -3.22
N ALA A 15 17.19 -11.40 -3.05
CA ALA A 15 17.62 -12.10 -1.84
C ALA A 15 19.08 -11.87 -1.45
N GLN A 16 20.00 -11.79 -2.42
CA GLN A 16 21.40 -11.49 -2.14
C GLN A 16 21.59 -10.14 -1.43
N LEU A 17 20.92 -9.08 -1.91
CA LEU A 17 21.00 -7.75 -1.29
C LEU A 17 20.38 -7.76 0.11
N ASN A 18 19.28 -8.50 0.29
CA ASN A 18 18.63 -8.62 1.59
C ASN A 18 19.54 -9.38 2.57
N LEU A 19 20.17 -10.48 2.15
CA LEU A 19 21.11 -11.25 2.98
C LEU A 19 22.34 -10.45 3.39
N GLU A 20 22.93 -9.70 2.46
CA GLU A 20 24.05 -8.78 2.75
C GLU A 20 23.64 -7.78 3.83
N ARG A 21 22.46 -7.17 3.68
CA ARG A 21 21.96 -6.19 4.64
C ARG A 21 21.61 -6.80 6.00
N MET A 22 20.99 -7.97 6.01
CA MET A 22 20.71 -8.73 7.23
C MET A 22 22.00 -9.05 7.99
N HIS A 23 23.04 -9.51 7.29
CA HIS A 23 24.35 -9.80 7.90
C HIS A 23 24.99 -8.54 8.52
N GLU A 24 24.90 -7.40 7.84
CA GLU A 24 25.34 -6.10 8.40
C GLU A 24 24.58 -5.74 9.68
N MET A 25 23.25 -5.88 9.68
CA MET A 25 22.42 -5.61 10.86
C MET A 25 22.72 -6.56 12.02
N VAL A 26 22.97 -7.85 11.75
CA VAL A 26 23.42 -8.82 12.76
C VAL A 26 24.77 -8.40 13.36
N THR A 27 25.72 -8.04 12.50
CA THR A 27 27.06 -7.59 12.93
C THR A 27 26.97 -6.35 13.81
N GLU A 28 26.13 -5.39 13.42
CA GLU A 28 25.90 -4.17 14.18
C GLU A 28 25.18 -4.44 15.52
N ALA A 29 24.18 -5.33 15.54
CA ALA A 29 23.49 -5.73 16.75
C ALA A 29 24.44 -6.41 17.76
N LYS A 30 25.32 -7.31 17.28
CA LYS A 30 26.39 -7.91 18.11
C LYS A 30 27.31 -6.85 18.68
N ARG A 31 27.77 -5.89 17.85
CA ARG A 31 28.64 -4.79 18.27
C ARG A 31 28.01 -3.94 19.36
N GLN A 32 26.70 -3.74 19.30
CA GLN A 32 25.92 -3.01 20.30
C GLN A 32 25.50 -3.89 21.50
N GLY A 33 25.89 -5.17 21.53
CA GLY A 33 25.62 -6.10 22.63
C GLY A 33 24.16 -6.55 22.71
N ALA A 34 23.43 -6.61 21.60
CA ALA A 34 22.10 -7.22 21.58
C ALA A 34 22.19 -8.73 21.80
N ASP A 35 21.28 -9.27 22.59
CA ASP A 35 21.15 -10.70 22.86
C ASP A 35 20.31 -11.41 21.79
N LEU A 36 19.35 -10.68 21.21
CA LEU A 36 18.38 -11.18 20.23
C LEU A 36 18.19 -10.13 19.14
N ILE A 37 18.25 -10.53 17.87
CA ILE A 37 17.84 -9.72 16.72
C ILE A 37 16.67 -10.40 16.00
N ILE A 38 15.68 -9.60 15.62
CA ILE A 38 14.43 -10.07 15.01
C ILE A 38 14.28 -9.40 13.65
N PHE A 39 14.10 -10.19 12.59
CA PHE A 39 13.86 -9.74 11.22
C PHE A 39 12.40 -9.98 10.77
N PRO A 40 11.93 -9.28 9.73
CA PRO A 40 10.57 -9.41 9.23
C PRO A 40 10.23 -10.78 8.62
N GLU A 41 8.93 -10.99 8.36
CA GLU A 41 8.43 -12.09 7.53
C GLU A 41 9.04 -12.03 6.12
N MET A 42 9.44 -13.19 5.59
CA MET A 42 10.06 -13.32 4.26
C MET A 42 11.19 -12.30 3.99
N SER A 43 11.97 -11.98 5.02
CA SER A 43 13.11 -11.04 4.99
C SER A 43 14.13 -11.35 3.90
N VAL A 44 14.31 -12.62 3.54
CA VAL A 44 15.27 -13.06 2.51
C VAL A 44 14.72 -12.82 1.10
N PRO A 45 13.66 -13.52 0.63
CA PRO A 45 13.17 -13.36 -0.74
C PRO A 45 12.37 -12.07 -0.99
N GLY A 46 11.82 -11.46 0.06
CA GLY A 46 10.64 -10.63 -0.04
C GLY A 46 9.36 -11.45 -0.09
N TYR A 47 8.28 -10.84 0.39
CA TYR A 47 6.99 -11.50 0.59
C TYR A 47 6.22 -11.65 -0.73
N ILE A 48 6.15 -10.57 -1.51
CA ILE A 48 5.41 -10.50 -2.78
C ILE A 48 6.36 -10.74 -3.95
N VAL A 49 6.66 -12.02 -4.19
CA VAL A 49 7.42 -12.48 -5.38
C VAL A 49 6.58 -13.31 -6.36
N LEU A 50 5.27 -13.43 -6.09
CA LEU A 50 4.26 -14.07 -6.94
C LEU A 50 4.69 -15.49 -7.38
N ASP A 51 4.50 -15.82 -8.66
CA ASP A 51 4.79 -17.13 -9.21
C ASP A 51 6.29 -17.52 -9.17
N LYS A 52 7.21 -16.65 -8.72
CA LYS A 52 8.59 -17.09 -8.37
C LYS A 52 8.57 -18.17 -7.30
N TRP A 53 7.58 -18.17 -6.40
CA TRP A 53 7.37 -19.23 -5.42
C TRP A 53 7.19 -20.62 -6.06
N LEU A 54 6.69 -20.68 -7.29
CA LEU A 54 6.46 -21.93 -8.03
C LEU A 54 7.72 -22.45 -8.71
N GLN A 55 8.80 -21.66 -8.75
CA GLN A 55 10.07 -22.06 -9.38
C GLN A 55 10.90 -22.91 -8.41
N THR A 56 11.17 -24.16 -8.80
CA THR A 56 11.93 -25.11 -7.97
C THR A 56 13.31 -24.60 -7.56
N SER A 57 14.03 -23.96 -8.49
CA SER A 57 15.36 -23.39 -8.22
C SER A 57 15.30 -22.30 -7.17
N PHE A 58 14.40 -21.32 -7.36
CA PHE A 58 14.18 -20.23 -6.41
C PHE A 58 13.83 -20.77 -5.01
N ARG A 59 12.90 -21.73 -4.93
CA ARG A 59 12.52 -22.40 -3.68
C ARG A 59 13.72 -23.01 -2.94
N VAL A 60 14.57 -23.75 -3.66
CA VAL A 60 15.73 -24.44 -3.06
C VAL A 60 16.79 -23.43 -2.62
N GLU A 61 17.08 -22.45 -3.46
CA GLU A 61 18.05 -21.39 -3.16
C GLU A 61 17.64 -20.60 -1.91
N MET A 62 16.37 -20.20 -1.83
CA MET A 62 15.86 -19.45 -0.67
C MET A 62 15.92 -20.29 0.61
N ALA A 63 15.62 -21.59 0.54
CA ALA A 63 15.73 -22.47 1.71
C ALA A 63 17.18 -22.67 2.18
N GLN A 64 18.16 -22.70 1.27
CA GLN A 64 19.58 -22.82 1.62
C GLN A 64 20.09 -21.62 2.41
N ALA A 65 19.49 -20.43 2.21
CA ALA A 65 19.85 -19.23 2.96
C ALA A 65 19.60 -19.37 4.47
N ASN A 66 18.72 -20.28 4.91
CA ASN A 66 18.48 -20.53 6.34
C ASN A 66 19.73 -21.04 7.05
N GLU A 67 20.51 -21.91 6.40
CA GLU A 67 21.75 -22.44 6.97
C GLU A 67 22.84 -21.38 7.05
N LEU A 68 22.87 -20.47 6.07
CA LEU A 68 23.75 -19.31 6.07
C LEU A 68 23.41 -18.36 7.24
N ILE A 69 22.14 -17.98 7.41
CA ILE A 69 21.72 -17.09 8.50
C ILE A 69 21.97 -17.73 9.87
N LYS A 70 21.70 -19.04 10.01
CA LYS A 70 22.03 -19.80 11.21
C LYS A 70 23.51 -19.67 11.57
N SER A 71 24.42 -19.72 10.60
CA SER A 71 25.87 -19.57 10.84
C SER A 71 26.28 -18.18 11.37
N TRP A 72 25.39 -17.17 11.29
CA TRP A 72 25.63 -15.85 11.84
C TRP A 72 25.24 -15.73 13.32
N SER A 73 24.58 -16.74 13.89
CA SER A 73 23.99 -16.71 15.24
C SER A 73 24.98 -16.96 16.39
N ASP A 74 26.29 -17.05 16.11
CA ASP A 74 27.31 -17.17 17.16
C ASP A 74 27.28 -15.98 18.13
N GLY A 75 26.90 -16.23 19.39
CA GLY A 75 26.78 -15.21 20.43
C GLY A 75 25.55 -14.30 20.36
N ILE A 76 24.59 -14.53 19.44
CA ILE A 76 23.33 -13.76 19.36
C ILE A 76 22.17 -14.64 18.88
N GLY A 77 21.00 -14.53 19.51
CA GLY A 77 19.78 -15.13 18.99
C GLY A 77 19.33 -14.41 17.72
N ILE A 78 18.96 -15.14 16.67
CA ILE A 78 18.45 -14.57 15.42
C ILE A 78 17.09 -15.18 15.11
N ILE A 79 16.05 -14.35 15.02
CA ILE A 79 14.73 -14.71 14.51
C ILE A 79 14.57 -14.09 13.12
N TRP A 80 14.19 -14.88 12.11
CA TRP A 80 13.99 -14.36 10.76
C TRP A 80 12.86 -15.07 10.02
N GLY A 81 12.22 -14.38 9.08
CA GLY A 81 11.22 -14.96 8.19
C GLY A 81 11.82 -15.44 6.88
N ASN A 82 11.55 -16.69 6.51
CA ASN A 82 11.91 -17.25 5.21
C ASN A 82 11.08 -18.50 4.88
N ILE A 83 11.26 -19.04 3.68
CA ILE A 83 10.66 -20.30 3.27
C ILE A 83 11.31 -21.50 3.99
N VAL A 84 10.47 -22.47 4.38
CA VAL A 84 10.88 -23.83 4.76
C VAL A 84 10.32 -24.81 3.74
N VAL A 85 11.13 -25.83 3.43
CA VAL A 85 10.86 -26.82 2.38
C VAL A 85 10.94 -28.26 2.88
N ASP A 86 11.09 -28.43 4.19
CA ASP A 86 11.15 -29.74 4.84
C ASP A 86 9.80 -30.44 4.76
N GLU A 87 9.82 -31.76 4.62
CA GLU A 87 8.64 -32.58 4.78
C GLU A 87 8.21 -32.62 6.27
N PHE A 88 6.90 -32.54 6.49
CA PHE A 88 6.28 -32.64 7.80
C PHE A 88 5.39 -33.89 7.84
N GLY A 89 6.01 -35.03 8.12
CA GLY A 89 5.33 -36.34 8.08
C GLY A 89 4.71 -36.62 6.72
N ASP A 90 3.38 -36.69 6.67
CA ASP A 90 2.60 -36.93 5.44
C ASP A 90 2.43 -35.67 4.57
N ALA A 91 2.73 -34.49 5.09
CA ALA A 91 2.72 -33.25 4.32
C ALA A 91 4.02 -33.09 3.50
N LYS A 92 3.93 -33.39 2.21
CA LYS A 92 5.07 -33.40 1.26
C LYS A 92 4.87 -32.52 0.02
N ILE A 93 3.63 -32.16 -0.28
CA ILE A 93 3.26 -31.39 -1.46
C ILE A 93 2.26 -30.29 -1.06
N ASN A 94 2.31 -29.14 -1.74
CA ASN A 94 1.30 -28.09 -1.62
C ASN A 94 0.04 -28.46 -2.44
N ARG A 95 -1.03 -27.66 -2.28
CA ARG A 95 -2.33 -27.84 -2.97
C ARG A 95 -2.22 -27.89 -4.51
N ASP A 96 -1.17 -27.30 -5.05
CA ASP A 96 -0.87 -27.27 -6.48
C ASP A 96 -0.11 -28.51 -6.99
N GLY A 97 0.11 -29.51 -6.13
CA GLY A 97 0.82 -30.75 -6.44
C GLY A 97 2.35 -30.60 -6.51
N ARG A 98 2.91 -29.44 -6.21
CA ARG A 98 4.37 -29.20 -6.19
C ARG A 98 4.96 -29.49 -4.80
N PRO A 99 6.28 -29.75 -4.68
CA PRO A 99 6.93 -30.00 -3.39
C PRO A 99 6.64 -28.93 -2.35
N ILE A 100 6.57 -29.34 -1.08
CA ILE A 100 6.13 -28.47 0.02
C ILE A 100 6.90 -27.16 0.11
N ARG A 101 6.15 -26.11 0.47
CA ARG A 101 6.62 -24.75 0.74
C ARG A 101 5.82 -24.17 1.89
N CYS A 102 6.51 -23.69 2.91
CA CYS A 102 5.91 -23.08 4.08
C CYS A 102 6.47 -21.69 4.30
N ASN A 103 5.61 -20.73 4.60
CA ASN A 103 6.01 -19.45 5.16
C ASN A 103 6.32 -19.66 6.66
N ALA A 104 7.53 -19.34 7.08
CA ALA A 104 8.01 -19.69 8.40
C ALA A 104 8.85 -18.60 9.07
N ALA A 105 8.76 -18.54 10.39
CA ALA A 105 9.76 -17.93 11.25
C ALA A 105 10.78 -19.01 11.64
N LEU A 106 12.07 -18.67 11.57
CA LEU A 106 13.15 -19.51 12.05
C LEU A 106 13.87 -18.84 13.22
N PHE A 107 14.44 -19.65 14.12
CA PHE A 107 15.14 -19.18 15.31
C PHE A 107 16.42 -19.99 15.56
N ALA A 108 17.56 -19.31 15.55
CA ALA A 108 18.87 -19.89 15.82
C ALA A 108 19.66 -19.12 16.88
N TYR A 109 20.54 -19.83 17.58
CA TYR A 109 21.50 -19.30 18.52
C TYR A 109 22.74 -20.20 18.56
N ASN A 110 23.94 -19.63 18.60
CA ASN A 110 25.20 -20.37 18.65
C ASN A 110 25.32 -21.45 17.55
N ASN A 111 24.94 -21.08 16.33
CA ASN A 111 24.98 -21.92 15.13
C ASN A 111 24.05 -23.15 15.16
N THR A 112 23.13 -23.21 16.13
CA THR A 112 22.11 -24.26 16.23
C THR A 112 20.71 -23.66 16.22
N TYR A 113 19.73 -24.47 15.82
CA TYR A 113 18.33 -24.09 15.91
C TYR A 113 17.85 -24.19 17.36
N VAL A 114 17.15 -23.18 17.85
CA VAL A 114 16.66 -23.13 19.24
C VAL A 114 15.61 -24.21 19.46
N GLU A 115 15.74 -25.01 20.51
CA GLU A 115 14.80 -26.07 20.81
C GLU A 115 13.46 -25.52 21.29
N ARG A 116 12.37 -26.22 20.94
CA ARG A 116 11.08 -26.07 21.60
C ARG A 116 11.05 -26.93 22.85
N GLU A 117 10.20 -26.59 23.81
CA GLU A 117 9.98 -27.40 25.01
C GLU A 117 9.57 -28.84 24.67
N ASN A 118 8.74 -29.04 23.65
CA ASN A 118 8.34 -30.35 23.15
C ASN A 118 9.32 -31.01 22.15
N LYS A 119 10.44 -30.34 21.82
CA LYS A 119 11.46 -30.75 20.84
C LYS A 119 10.95 -30.97 19.41
N PHE A 120 9.72 -30.55 19.10
CA PHE A 120 9.18 -30.66 17.75
C PHE A 120 9.82 -29.62 16.83
N LYS A 121 10.53 -30.09 15.78
CA LYS A 121 11.11 -29.24 14.71
C LYS A 121 11.80 -27.98 15.26
N SER A 122 12.95 -28.19 15.92
CA SER A 122 13.75 -27.12 16.52
C SER A 122 13.98 -25.96 15.55
N GLY A 123 13.83 -24.74 16.07
CA GLY A 123 14.05 -23.47 15.38
C GLY A 123 13.12 -23.17 14.21
N VAL A 124 12.01 -23.90 14.01
CA VAL A 124 11.08 -23.64 12.90
C VAL A 124 9.65 -23.47 13.41
N TYR A 125 9.02 -22.35 13.06
CA TYR A 125 7.60 -22.08 13.24
C TYR A 125 6.96 -21.79 11.88
N VAL A 126 5.93 -22.57 11.51
CA VAL A 126 5.19 -22.38 10.26
C VAL A 126 3.97 -21.49 10.53
N LYS A 127 3.70 -20.53 9.63
CA LYS A 127 2.52 -19.65 9.69
C LYS A 127 1.22 -20.46 9.71
N HIS A 128 0.28 -20.09 10.59
CA HIS A 128 -0.97 -20.82 10.78
C HIS A 128 -2.15 -20.14 10.08
N CYS A 129 -2.23 -18.82 10.18
CA CYS A 129 -3.29 -18.01 9.57
C CYS A 129 -2.80 -17.51 8.22
N MET A 130 -3.49 -17.90 7.14
CA MET A 130 -3.10 -17.58 5.76
C MET A 130 -4.07 -16.57 5.15
N PRO A 131 -3.65 -15.33 4.92
CA PRO A 131 -4.52 -14.33 4.31
C PRO A 131 -4.72 -14.63 2.81
N ASP A 132 -5.98 -14.77 2.40
CA ASP A 132 -6.39 -14.99 0.99
C ASP A 132 -7.40 -13.93 0.56
N TYR A 133 -7.09 -12.66 0.84
CA TYR A 133 -7.95 -11.53 0.54
C TYR A 133 -7.14 -10.36 -0.02
N ARG A 134 -7.79 -9.55 -0.88
CA ARG A 134 -7.21 -8.35 -1.50
C ARG A 134 -5.96 -8.68 -2.33
N PHE A 135 -4.78 -8.29 -1.85
CA PHE A 135 -3.49 -8.53 -2.48
C PHE A 135 -2.73 -9.73 -1.89
N PHE A 136 -3.30 -10.40 -0.90
CA PHE A 136 -2.78 -11.65 -0.36
C PHE A 136 -3.38 -12.86 -1.09
N ASP A 137 -2.54 -13.86 -1.32
CA ASP A 137 -2.89 -15.13 -1.97
C ASP A 137 -1.98 -16.23 -1.39
N ASP A 138 -1.84 -16.23 -0.05
CA ASP A 138 -0.85 -17.01 0.66
C ASP A 138 -1.05 -18.52 0.43
N SER A 139 -2.31 -18.95 0.39
CA SER A 139 -2.64 -20.37 0.25
C SER A 139 -2.50 -20.92 -1.17
N ARG A 140 -2.33 -20.06 -2.17
CA ARG A 140 -1.84 -20.44 -3.50
C ARG A 140 -0.38 -20.92 -3.42
N TYR A 141 0.44 -20.28 -2.60
CA TYR A 141 1.89 -20.49 -2.62
C TYR A 141 2.38 -21.43 -1.52
N PHE A 142 1.75 -21.43 -0.35
CA PHE A 142 2.24 -22.09 0.86
C PHE A 142 1.20 -22.99 1.53
N MET A 143 1.69 -23.95 2.31
CA MET A 143 0.87 -24.76 3.21
C MET A 143 0.92 -24.17 4.63
N SER A 144 -0.23 -24.05 5.28
CA SER A 144 -0.34 -23.57 6.67
C SER A 144 0.02 -24.64 7.70
N GLY A 145 0.40 -24.22 8.91
CA GLY A 145 0.57 -25.11 10.05
C GLY A 145 -0.70 -25.90 10.41
N VAL A 146 -1.87 -25.29 10.23
CA VAL A 146 -3.18 -25.95 10.46
C VAL A 146 -3.39 -27.12 9.49
N GLU A 147 -3.10 -26.92 8.21
CA GLU A 147 -3.21 -27.98 7.19
C GLU A 147 -2.22 -29.11 7.43
N ILE A 148 -0.97 -28.77 7.77
CA ILE A 148 0.06 -29.76 8.08
C ILE A 148 -0.37 -30.60 9.27
N ALA A 149 -0.85 -29.98 10.36
CA ALA A 149 -1.32 -30.71 11.53
C ALA A 149 -2.51 -31.62 11.18
N GLY A 150 -3.47 -31.13 10.40
CA GLY A 150 -4.63 -31.91 9.95
C GLY A 150 -4.25 -33.14 9.12
N LEU A 151 -3.34 -32.99 8.15
CA LEU A 151 -2.86 -34.09 7.31
C LEU A 151 -2.18 -35.20 8.13
N ASN A 152 -1.47 -34.82 9.19
CA ASN A 152 -0.74 -35.75 10.05
C ASN A 152 -1.54 -36.24 11.27
N GLN A 153 -2.78 -35.75 11.45
CA GLN A 153 -3.58 -35.97 12.68
C GLN A 153 -2.84 -35.54 13.96
N TRP A 154 -2.03 -34.50 13.85
CA TRP A 154 -1.28 -33.91 14.95
C TRP A 154 -2.14 -32.91 15.71
N GLN A 155 -1.88 -32.75 17.01
CA GLN A 155 -2.50 -31.68 17.77
C GLN A 155 -1.82 -30.36 17.42
N ILE A 156 -2.60 -29.31 17.21
CA ILE A 156 -2.04 -28.02 16.79
C ILE A 156 -1.11 -27.39 17.83
N THR A 157 -1.33 -27.71 19.11
CA THR A 157 -0.45 -27.37 20.23
C THR A 157 0.96 -27.98 20.12
N GLN A 158 1.18 -28.95 19.24
CA GLN A 158 2.53 -29.44 18.92
C GLN A 158 3.34 -28.43 18.09
N PHE A 159 2.67 -27.62 17.25
CA PHE A 159 3.28 -26.59 16.40
C PHE A 159 3.42 -25.24 17.11
N ILE A 160 2.57 -25.01 18.10
CA ILE A 160 2.50 -23.78 18.89
C ILE A 160 2.96 -24.15 20.29
N ASN A 161 4.27 -24.18 20.49
CA ASN A 161 4.91 -24.50 21.76
C ASN A 161 6.16 -23.62 21.95
N PRO A 162 6.46 -23.15 23.18
CA PRO A 162 7.50 -22.16 23.41
C PRO A 162 8.89 -22.62 22.95
N PHE A 163 9.64 -21.69 22.37
CA PHE A 163 11.08 -21.84 22.15
C PHE A 163 11.83 -21.51 23.44
N LEU A 164 12.82 -22.32 23.78
CA LEU A 164 13.62 -22.18 25.00
C LEU A 164 14.95 -21.51 24.68
N PHE A 165 15.02 -20.19 24.87
CA PHE A 165 16.22 -19.40 24.61
C PHE A 165 17.00 -19.15 25.90
N GLU A 166 18.13 -19.85 26.08
CA GLU A 166 19.00 -19.65 27.23
C GLU A 166 20.00 -18.51 26.98
N LYS A 167 19.92 -17.46 27.81
CA LYS A 167 20.86 -16.34 27.81
C LYS A 167 21.22 -15.96 29.24
N ASP A 168 22.53 -15.89 29.51
CA ASP A 168 23.10 -15.54 30.81
C ASP A 168 22.50 -16.35 31.99
N HIS A 169 22.38 -17.67 31.79
CA HIS A 169 21.79 -18.65 32.72
C HIS A 169 20.28 -18.46 33.03
N HIS A 170 19.59 -17.64 32.23
CA HIS A 170 18.15 -17.51 32.27
C HIS A 170 17.54 -18.11 30.99
N ILE A 171 16.48 -18.92 31.14
CA ILE A 171 15.75 -19.50 30.01
C ILE A 171 14.52 -18.63 29.76
N TYR A 172 14.51 -17.96 28.61
CA TYR A 172 13.35 -17.24 28.10
C TYR A 172 12.47 -18.19 27.28
N ARG A 173 11.18 -18.26 27.61
CA ARG A 173 10.13 -18.98 26.88
C ARG A 173 9.53 -18.03 25.85
N ILE A 174 9.89 -18.19 24.58
CA ILE A 174 9.50 -17.26 23.51
C ILE A 174 8.43 -17.89 22.62
N GLY A 175 7.31 -17.19 22.43
CA GLY A 175 6.32 -17.53 21.39
C GLY A 175 6.69 -16.88 20.06
N LEU A 176 6.57 -17.61 18.95
CA LEU A 176 6.78 -17.06 17.60
C LEU A 176 5.48 -17.08 16.80
N GLU A 177 5.22 -15.99 16.09
CA GLU A 177 4.09 -15.80 15.19
C GLU A 177 4.57 -15.20 13.86
N VAL A 178 3.81 -15.44 12.79
CA VAL A 178 4.05 -14.82 11.49
C VAL A 178 2.83 -14.01 11.05
N CYS A 179 2.99 -12.69 11.04
CA CYS A 179 2.05 -11.67 10.57
C CYS A 179 0.59 -11.93 10.95
N GLU A 180 -0.17 -12.52 10.03
CA GLU A 180 -1.60 -12.79 10.14
C GLU A 180 -1.98 -13.63 11.36
N ASP A 181 -1.05 -14.40 11.94
CA ASP A 181 -1.25 -15.12 13.19
C ASP A 181 -1.69 -14.19 14.34
N LEU A 182 -1.24 -12.93 14.35
CA LEU A 182 -1.69 -11.91 15.30
C LEU A 182 -3.16 -11.55 15.10
N TRP A 183 -3.69 -11.69 13.89
CA TRP A 183 -5.04 -11.29 13.44
C TRP A 183 -6.03 -12.47 13.47
N SER A 184 -5.87 -13.37 14.43
CA SER A 184 -6.56 -14.66 14.57
C SER A 184 -8.09 -14.65 14.69
N LYS A 185 -8.75 -13.48 14.80
CA LYS A 185 -10.20 -13.38 15.06
C LYS A 185 -11.09 -14.09 14.03
N ASP A 186 -10.70 -13.99 12.75
CA ASP A 186 -11.44 -14.57 11.63
C ASP A 186 -10.97 -15.99 11.29
N TYR A 187 -10.09 -16.57 12.12
CA TYR A 187 -9.52 -17.91 11.94
C TYR A 187 -10.02 -18.88 13.02
N SER A 188 -9.89 -20.18 12.76
CA SER A 188 -10.26 -21.24 13.70
C SER A 188 -9.25 -21.45 14.83
N ILE A 189 -8.17 -20.68 14.83
CA ILE A 189 -7.03 -20.82 15.74
C ILE A 189 -6.57 -19.44 16.20
N ASP A 190 -6.18 -19.36 17.47
CA ASP A 190 -5.56 -18.17 18.05
C ASP A 190 -4.15 -18.51 18.60
N PRO A 191 -3.09 -18.36 17.79
CA PRO A 191 -1.72 -18.64 18.23
C PRO A 191 -1.30 -17.82 19.45
N THR A 192 -1.73 -16.55 19.54
CA THR A 192 -1.43 -15.66 20.64
C THR A 192 -1.96 -16.23 21.96
N ALA A 193 -3.25 -16.60 21.98
CA ALA A 193 -3.88 -17.21 23.15
C ALA A 193 -3.18 -18.51 23.57
N LEU A 194 -2.89 -19.38 22.60
CA LEU A 194 -2.24 -20.67 22.85
C LEU A 194 -0.84 -20.52 23.46
N TYR A 195 -0.06 -19.51 23.06
CA TYR A 195 1.24 -19.23 23.69
C TYR A 195 1.08 -18.69 25.11
N ILE A 196 0.12 -17.79 25.34
CA ILE A 196 -0.15 -17.24 26.68
C ILE A 196 -0.56 -18.35 27.65
N GLU A 197 -1.43 -19.27 27.22
CA GLU A 197 -1.83 -20.44 28.02
C GLU A 197 -0.63 -21.34 28.40
N GLN A 198 0.41 -21.36 27.57
CA GLN A 198 1.64 -22.12 27.79
C GLN A 198 2.71 -21.37 28.59
N GLY A 199 2.38 -20.16 29.07
CA GLY A 199 3.25 -19.36 29.94
C GLY A 199 4.54 -18.94 29.26
N VAL A 200 4.46 -18.36 28.07
CA VAL A 200 5.59 -17.65 27.44
C VAL A 200 5.93 -16.37 28.21
N ASP A 201 7.17 -15.92 28.14
CA ASP A 201 7.60 -14.64 28.72
C ASP A 201 7.24 -13.45 27.81
N PHE A 202 7.26 -13.66 26.49
CA PHE A 202 6.84 -12.70 25.48
C PHE A 202 6.61 -13.41 24.13
N ILE A 203 5.92 -12.72 23.22
CA ILE A 203 5.64 -13.20 21.86
C ILE A 203 6.38 -12.32 20.85
N VAL A 204 6.95 -12.94 19.81
CA VAL A 204 7.53 -12.25 18.65
C VAL A 204 6.65 -12.51 17.44
N ASN A 205 6.14 -11.43 16.84
CA ASN A 205 5.43 -11.50 15.57
C ASN A 205 6.29 -10.86 14.47
N ILE A 206 6.76 -11.67 13.53
CA ILE A 206 7.47 -11.18 12.35
C ILE A 206 6.48 -10.92 11.22
N SER A 207 6.58 -9.79 10.55
CA SER A 207 5.53 -9.28 9.66
C SER A 207 6.03 -8.74 8.34
N ALA A 208 5.25 -8.97 7.28
CA ALA A 208 5.29 -8.22 6.05
C ALA A 208 3.88 -7.65 5.83
N SER A 209 3.50 -6.69 6.68
CA SER A 209 2.18 -6.07 6.70
C SER A 209 2.21 -4.77 5.90
N PRO A 210 1.57 -4.72 4.71
CA PRO A 210 1.49 -3.50 3.93
C PRO A 210 0.74 -2.41 4.69
N TRP A 211 1.22 -1.19 4.55
CA TRP A 211 0.56 0.00 5.04
C TRP A 211 -0.69 0.29 4.21
N THR A 212 -1.75 0.66 4.93
CA THR A 212 -2.94 1.31 4.41
C THR A 212 -3.24 2.47 5.33
N LEU A 213 -4.04 3.43 4.88
CA LEU A 213 -4.40 4.59 5.66
C LEU A 213 -4.93 4.17 7.03
N ARG A 214 -4.29 4.66 8.09
CA ARG A 214 -4.59 4.36 9.49
C ARG A 214 -4.33 2.91 9.92
N LYS A 215 -3.37 2.22 9.28
CA LYS A 215 -2.98 0.85 9.65
C LYS A 215 -2.44 0.76 11.07
N GLU A 216 -1.73 1.78 11.54
CA GLU A 216 -1.21 1.88 12.92
C GLU A 216 -2.32 1.74 13.96
N LEU A 217 -3.43 2.48 13.80
CA LEU A 217 -4.59 2.39 14.69
C LEU A 217 -5.24 1.00 14.70
N SER A 218 -5.05 0.24 13.62
CA SER A 218 -5.60 -1.11 13.50
C SER A 218 -4.71 -2.15 14.17
N ARG A 219 -3.38 -1.94 14.16
CA ARG A 219 -2.44 -2.73 14.97
C ARG A 219 -2.74 -2.52 16.46
N GLU A 220 -2.88 -1.27 16.89
CA GLU A 220 -3.24 -0.93 18.27
C GLU A 220 -4.59 -1.53 18.69
N ARG A 221 -5.61 -1.42 17.83
CA ARG A 221 -6.91 -2.07 18.09
C ARG A 221 -6.77 -3.57 18.29
N ARG A 222 -5.94 -4.22 17.47
CA ARG A 222 -5.73 -5.67 17.59
C ARG A 222 -5.04 -6.03 18.90
N MET A 223 -4.05 -5.24 19.33
CA MET A 223 -3.42 -5.41 20.65
C MET A 223 -4.42 -5.21 21.79
N ALA A 224 -5.29 -4.20 21.70
CA ALA A 224 -6.33 -3.96 22.69
C ALA A 224 -7.35 -5.12 22.78
N GLU A 225 -7.69 -5.74 21.65
CA GLU A 225 -8.55 -6.94 21.63
C GLU A 225 -7.89 -8.12 22.37
N HIS A 226 -6.61 -8.38 22.12
CA HIS A 226 -5.85 -9.42 22.82
C HIS A 226 -5.78 -9.15 24.33
N VAL A 227 -5.50 -7.92 24.74
CA VAL A 227 -5.51 -7.52 26.16
C VAL A 227 -6.88 -7.75 26.79
N ALA A 228 -7.96 -7.41 26.08
CA ALA A 228 -9.33 -7.59 26.59
C ALA A 228 -9.69 -9.07 26.79
N ILE A 229 -9.16 -9.97 25.95
CA ILE A 229 -9.39 -11.42 26.04
C ILE A 229 -8.51 -12.04 27.14
N GLN A 230 -7.23 -11.70 27.17
CA GLN A 230 -6.21 -12.38 27.99
C GLN A 230 -6.07 -11.78 29.39
N GLY A 231 -6.47 -10.52 29.57
CA GLY A 231 -6.45 -9.83 30.86
C GLY A 231 -5.06 -9.81 31.50
N ALA A 232 -4.98 -10.21 32.77
CA ALA A 232 -3.74 -10.21 33.54
C ALA A 232 -2.69 -11.23 33.06
N SER A 233 -3.08 -12.18 32.20
CA SER A 233 -2.17 -13.16 31.61
C SER A 233 -1.44 -12.63 30.37
N MET A 234 -1.78 -11.43 29.88
CA MET A 234 -1.13 -10.85 28.71
C MET A 234 0.37 -10.66 28.95
N VAL A 235 1.15 -10.94 27.92
CA VAL A 235 2.61 -10.83 27.90
C VAL A 235 3.04 -9.74 26.92
N PRO A 236 4.26 -9.19 27.03
CA PRO A 236 4.80 -8.30 26.00
C PRO A 236 4.79 -8.95 24.62
N LEU A 237 4.56 -8.14 23.59
CA LEU A 237 4.57 -8.59 22.19
C LEU A 237 5.50 -7.71 21.36
N ILE A 238 6.44 -8.33 20.66
CA ILE A 238 7.41 -7.64 19.81
C ILE A 238 7.02 -7.88 18.35
N TYR A 239 6.56 -6.82 17.70
CA TYR A 239 6.13 -6.80 16.32
C TYR A 239 7.22 -6.21 15.44
N VAL A 240 7.77 -6.99 14.50
CA VAL A 240 8.81 -6.52 13.57
C VAL A 240 8.31 -6.63 12.14
N ASN A 241 8.19 -5.49 11.47
CA ASN A 241 7.63 -5.38 10.13
C ASN A 241 8.70 -4.96 9.12
N ALA A 242 8.51 -5.38 7.87
CA ALA A 242 9.30 -4.90 6.74
C ALA A 242 9.07 -3.40 6.50
N SER A 243 10.05 -2.75 5.87
CA SER A 243 9.93 -1.41 5.29
C SER A 243 10.17 -1.44 3.77
N GLY A 244 9.81 -0.36 3.08
CA GLY A 244 10.01 -0.18 1.64
C GLY A 244 8.77 -0.51 0.80
N MET A 245 8.98 -1.01 -0.42
CA MET A 245 7.91 -1.27 -1.38
C MET A 245 7.99 -2.68 -1.97
N GLN A 246 6.82 -3.30 -2.17
CA GLN A 246 6.66 -4.51 -3.00
C GLN A 246 5.38 -4.36 -3.85
N ASN A 247 5.19 -5.20 -4.87
CA ASN A 247 4.05 -5.03 -5.78
C ASN A 247 3.51 -6.33 -6.36
N THR A 248 2.22 -6.32 -6.72
CA THR A 248 1.54 -7.41 -7.43
C THR A 248 1.39 -7.10 -8.94
N GLY A 249 2.24 -6.22 -9.47
CA GLY A 249 2.13 -5.67 -10.81
C GLY A 249 1.16 -4.49 -10.92
N LYS A 250 -0.10 -4.63 -10.44
CA LYS A 250 -1.07 -3.51 -10.45
C LYS A 250 -1.10 -2.70 -9.18
N ASN A 251 -0.92 -3.34 -8.04
CA ASN A 251 -0.89 -2.66 -6.74
C ASN A 251 0.56 -2.51 -6.31
N VAL A 252 0.97 -1.27 -6.10
CA VAL A 252 2.24 -0.91 -5.48
C VAL A 252 1.96 -0.70 -4.00
N LEU A 253 2.56 -1.54 -3.17
CA LEU A 253 2.27 -1.65 -1.75
C LEU A 253 3.46 -1.14 -0.95
N MET A 254 3.21 -0.17 -0.08
CA MET A 254 4.20 0.33 0.86
C MET A 254 4.18 -0.49 2.14
N PHE A 255 5.33 -0.64 2.77
CA PHE A 255 5.50 -1.21 4.08
C PHE A 255 6.12 -0.12 4.95
N ASP A 256 5.37 0.33 5.96
CA ASP A 256 5.75 1.47 6.79
C ASP A 256 6.81 1.13 7.83
N GLY A 257 7.14 -0.15 7.98
CA GLY A 257 7.86 -0.60 9.16
C GLY A 257 6.95 -0.46 10.37
N ASP A 258 7.17 0.58 11.18
CA ASP A 258 6.44 0.79 12.43
C ASP A 258 6.58 -0.43 13.38
N SER A 259 7.78 -1.03 13.36
CA SER A 259 8.13 -2.15 14.23
C SER A 259 8.05 -1.69 15.68
N THR A 260 7.32 -2.42 16.53
CA THR A 260 6.90 -1.94 17.85
C THR A 260 6.94 -3.06 18.88
N CYS A 261 7.51 -2.76 20.05
CA CYS A 261 7.36 -3.55 21.26
C CYS A 261 6.16 -3.03 22.05
N TYR A 262 5.14 -3.87 22.23
CA TYR A 262 3.96 -3.60 23.04
C TYR A 262 4.11 -4.17 24.44
N GLY A 263 3.61 -3.44 25.44
CA GLY A 263 3.54 -3.88 26.82
C GLY A 263 2.39 -4.84 27.09
N VAL A 264 2.31 -5.31 28.34
CA VAL A 264 1.22 -6.19 28.81
C VAL A 264 -0.16 -5.52 28.77
N ASP A 265 -0.21 -4.19 28.72
CA ASP A 265 -1.43 -3.40 28.56
C ASP A 265 -1.78 -3.15 27.07
N GLY A 266 -1.02 -3.72 26.14
CA GLY A 266 -1.18 -3.58 24.71
C GLY A 266 -0.77 -2.21 24.17
N LYS A 267 -0.17 -1.34 24.99
CA LYS A 267 0.32 -0.04 24.54
C LYS A 267 1.73 -0.13 24.00
N PRO A 268 2.10 0.70 23.01
CA PRO A 268 3.43 0.68 22.45
C PRO A 268 4.43 1.26 23.48
N MET A 269 5.51 0.52 23.73
CA MET A 269 6.57 0.89 24.68
C MET A 269 7.80 1.47 23.96
N VAL A 270 8.18 0.87 22.83
CA VAL A 270 9.29 1.29 21.97
C VAL A 270 8.90 0.99 20.52
N SER A 271 9.12 1.95 19.62
CA SER A 271 8.85 1.78 18.18
C SER A 271 10.07 2.24 17.36
N CYS A 272 10.27 1.59 16.21
CA CYS A 272 11.05 2.15 15.12
C CYS A 272 10.28 3.32 14.47
N ASN A 273 10.93 4.05 13.57
CA ASN A 273 10.29 5.02 12.69
C ASN A 273 9.15 4.37 11.89
N ASP A 274 8.14 5.17 11.59
CA ASP A 274 7.01 4.80 10.75
C ASP A 274 7.01 5.59 9.42
N ALA A 275 8.16 6.13 9.05
CA ALA A 275 8.41 6.95 7.87
C ALA A 275 8.81 6.10 6.65
N PHE A 276 8.44 4.82 6.63
CA PHE A 276 8.74 3.86 5.55
C PHE A 276 10.25 3.60 5.36
N GLN A 277 11.08 3.85 6.38
CA GLN A 277 12.54 3.73 6.30
C GLN A 277 13.09 2.57 7.12
N GLU A 278 14.25 2.08 6.69
CA GLU A 278 14.98 1.04 7.40
C GLU A 278 15.52 1.54 8.74
N GLU A 279 15.43 0.70 9.79
CA GLU A 279 16.01 1.00 11.09
C GLU A 279 16.42 -0.25 11.85
N LEU A 280 17.50 -0.14 12.64
CA LEU A 280 17.86 -1.10 13.66
C LEU A 280 17.64 -0.48 15.04
N CYS A 281 16.48 -0.75 15.65
CA CYS A 281 16.15 -0.21 16.97
C CYS A 281 16.53 -1.21 18.06
N ILE A 282 17.46 -0.82 18.93
CA ILE A 282 17.94 -1.65 20.04
C ILE A 282 17.44 -1.11 21.38
N PHE A 283 16.83 -1.98 22.18
CA PHE A 283 16.24 -1.63 23.48
C PHE A 283 16.37 -2.78 24.49
N GLU A 284 16.19 -2.48 25.78
CA GLU A 284 16.10 -3.49 26.84
C GLU A 284 14.65 -3.87 27.05
N LEU A 285 14.35 -5.17 27.12
CA LEU A 285 12.99 -5.66 27.39
C LEU A 285 12.45 -5.06 28.69
N GLY A 286 11.23 -4.51 28.65
CA GLY A 286 10.59 -3.83 29.78
C GLY A 286 10.88 -2.33 29.89
N THR A 287 11.69 -1.76 28.99
CA THR A 287 11.89 -0.30 28.91
C THR A 287 10.89 0.37 27.99
N SER A 288 10.60 1.64 28.24
CA SER A 288 9.76 2.48 27.36
C SER A 288 10.53 3.73 26.92
N ARG A 289 10.25 4.19 25.71
CA ARG A 289 10.81 5.40 25.09
C ARG A 289 9.67 6.23 24.50
N PRO A 290 9.82 7.57 24.40
CA PRO A 290 8.86 8.40 23.67
C PRO A 290 8.77 7.95 22.21
N ILE A 291 7.54 7.78 21.73
CA ILE A 291 7.23 7.45 20.33
C ILE A 291 6.88 8.74 19.61
N GLN A 292 7.48 8.94 18.45
CA GLN A 292 7.24 10.11 17.59
C GLN A 292 6.61 9.65 16.28
N PRO A 293 5.27 9.70 16.17
CA PRO A 293 4.59 9.32 14.94
C PRO A 293 4.83 10.35 13.83
N THR A 294 4.88 9.88 12.59
CA THR A 294 4.92 10.77 11.42
C THR A 294 3.62 11.55 11.30
N GLU A 295 3.66 12.88 11.43
CA GLU A 295 2.46 13.73 11.44
C GLU A 295 1.64 13.63 10.14
N LYS A 296 2.29 13.72 8.98
CA LYS A 296 1.66 13.71 7.64
C LYS A 296 1.92 12.38 6.92
N LYS A 297 1.57 11.27 7.56
CA LYS A 297 1.93 9.92 7.11
C LYS A 297 1.45 9.58 5.69
N LEU A 298 0.30 10.09 5.26
CA LEU A 298 -0.17 9.90 3.87
C LEU A 298 0.73 10.63 2.86
N LEU A 299 1.12 11.87 3.13
CA LEU A 299 2.04 12.61 2.26
C LEU A 299 3.40 11.90 2.18
N GLU A 300 3.92 11.43 3.32
CA GLU A 300 5.16 10.66 3.36
C GLU A 300 5.03 9.35 2.56
N ALA A 301 3.92 8.62 2.68
CA ALA A 301 3.65 7.41 1.91
C ALA A 301 3.65 7.66 0.39
N LEU A 302 3.08 8.78 -0.07
CA LEU A 302 3.07 9.17 -1.48
C LEU A 302 4.48 9.46 -1.99
N ILE A 303 5.26 10.23 -1.23
CA ILE A 303 6.64 10.60 -1.58
C ILE A 303 7.52 9.35 -1.63
N GLN A 304 7.53 8.55 -0.56
CA GLN A 304 8.32 7.32 -0.49
C GLN A 304 7.87 6.32 -1.55
N GLY A 305 6.57 6.20 -1.83
CA GLY A 305 6.05 5.34 -2.89
C GLY A 305 6.56 5.71 -4.29
N ILE A 306 6.68 7.01 -4.59
CA ILE A 306 7.27 7.48 -5.85
C ILE A 306 8.77 7.15 -5.90
N ILE A 307 9.52 7.43 -4.81
CA ILE A 307 10.96 7.13 -4.71
C ILE A 307 11.22 5.64 -4.93
N GLU A 308 10.49 4.80 -4.21
CA GLU A 308 10.65 3.34 -4.27
C GLU A 308 10.27 2.78 -5.64
N PHE A 309 9.17 3.24 -6.24
CA PHE A 309 8.79 2.82 -7.59
C PHE A 309 9.87 3.20 -8.61
N ASP A 310 10.35 4.44 -8.58
CA ASP A 310 11.39 4.92 -9.48
C ASP A 310 12.70 4.13 -9.32
N HIS A 311 13.13 3.87 -8.09
CA HIS A 311 14.35 3.11 -7.83
C HIS A 311 14.22 1.64 -8.21
N GLN A 312 13.17 0.95 -7.75
CA GLN A 312 13.05 -0.50 -7.91
C GLN A 312 12.65 -0.92 -9.33
N ILE A 313 11.75 -0.16 -9.97
CA ILE A 313 11.18 -0.52 -11.28
C ILE A 313 11.95 0.15 -12.42
N LEU A 314 12.36 1.41 -12.23
CA LEU A 314 12.96 2.23 -13.29
C LEU A 314 14.47 2.41 -13.13
N GLY A 315 15.04 2.02 -11.98
CA GLY A 315 16.47 2.10 -11.70
C GLY A 315 16.99 3.51 -11.39
N GLY A 316 16.12 4.43 -10.97
CA GLY A 316 16.56 5.74 -10.46
C GLY A 316 17.07 6.74 -11.51
N ARG A 317 16.80 6.49 -12.81
CA ARG A 317 17.54 7.16 -13.91
C ARG A 317 16.70 7.95 -14.91
N PHE A 318 15.39 7.73 -14.97
CA PHE A 318 14.54 8.33 -16.00
C PHE A 318 14.00 9.69 -15.57
N LYS A 319 13.76 10.60 -16.50
CA LYS A 319 12.90 11.76 -16.18
C LYS A 319 11.43 11.32 -16.05
N TRP A 320 10.59 12.20 -15.54
CA TRP A 320 9.15 12.03 -15.42
C TRP A 320 8.44 13.16 -16.17
N VAL A 321 7.65 12.76 -17.16
CA VAL A 321 6.80 13.64 -17.96
C VAL A 321 5.40 13.64 -17.36
N ILE A 322 4.83 14.84 -17.21
CA ILE A 322 3.48 15.03 -16.69
C ILE A 322 2.69 15.99 -17.59
N GLY A 323 1.46 15.61 -17.92
CA GLY A 323 0.50 16.54 -18.50
C GLY A 323 0.04 17.53 -17.44
N LEU A 324 0.52 18.77 -17.50
CA LEU A 324 0.26 19.79 -16.49
C LEU A 324 -0.91 20.70 -16.94
N SER A 325 -2.13 20.26 -16.63
CA SER A 325 -3.36 20.97 -17.05
C SER A 325 -3.68 22.20 -16.22
N GLY A 326 -3.08 22.32 -15.03
CA GLY A 326 -3.45 23.33 -14.02
C GLY A 326 -4.66 22.93 -13.17
N GLY A 327 -5.20 21.72 -13.37
CA GLY A 327 -6.16 21.11 -12.45
C GLY A 327 -5.49 20.54 -11.19
N VAL A 328 -6.29 20.27 -10.17
CA VAL A 328 -5.83 19.82 -8.83
C VAL A 328 -4.94 18.56 -8.91
N ASP A 329 -5.34 17.54 -9.67
CA ASP A 329 -4.62 16.25 -9.69
C ASP A 329 -3.23 16.40 -10.31
N SER A 330 -3.13 17.08 -11.46
CA SER A 330 -1.84 17.31 -12.13
C SER A 330 -0.91 18.23 -11.32
N THR A 331 -1.48 19.19 -10.59
CA THR A 331 -0.73 20.11 -9.74
C THR A 331 -0.13 19.37 -8.55
N ILE A 332 -0.93 18.57 -7.85
CA ILE A 332 -0.47 17.73 -6.74
C ILE A 332 0.61 16.76 -7.20
N ASN A 333 0.40 16.05 -8.31
CA ASN A 333 1.40 15.12 -8.83
C ASN A 333 2.72 15.81 -9.20
N ALA A 334 2.68 17.00 -9.82
CA ALA A 334 3.90 17.74 -10.13
C ALA A 334 4.70 18.09 -8.86
N VAL A 335 4.00 18.50 -7.78
CA VAL A 335 4.65 18.77 -6.48
C VAL A 335 5.20 17.48 -5.87
N LEU A 336 4.41 16.39 -5.80
CA LEU A 336 4.83 15.12 -5.23
C LEU A 336 6.06 14.54 -5.95
N LEU A 337 6.05 14.55 -7.29
CA LEU A 337 7.19 14.11 -8.10
C LEU A 337 8.43 14.97 -7.83
N THR A 338 8.26 16.29 -7.70
CA THR A 338 9.37 17.21 -7.42
C THR A 338 9.95 17.00 -6.02
N LEU A 339 9.09 16.79 -5.01
CA LEU A 339 9.50 16.45 -3.64
C LEU A 339 10.24 15.11 -3.59
N ALA A 340 9.79 14.12 -4.35
CA ALA A 340 10.36 12.78 -4.36
C ALA A 340 11.67 12.67 -5.16
N LEU A 341 11.75 13.27 -6.35
CA LEU A 341 12.80 12.98 -7.34
C LEU A 341 13.67 14.19 -7.69
N GLY A 342 13.29 15.38 -7.22
CA GLY A 342 13.94 16.64 -7.53
C GLY A 342 13.49 17.22 -8.88
N LYS A 343 13.48 18.56 -8.95
CA LYS A 343 12.99 19.35 -10.10
C LYS A 343 13.62 19.00 -11.45
N GLU A 344 14.91 18.67 -11.46
CA GLU A 344 15.68 18.37 -12.69
C GLU A 344 15.16 17.13 -13.44
N ARG A 345 14.43 16.24 -12.73
CA ARG A 345 13.85 15.04 -13.31
C ARG A 345 12.41 15.25 -13.78
N ILE A 346 11.81 16.42 -13.60
CA ILE A 346 10.38 16.64 -13.89
C ILE A 346 10.22 17.56 -15.09
N VAL A 347 9.38 17.14 -16.04
CA VAL A 347 9.04 17.93 -17.24
C VAL A 347 7.53 18.02 -17.39
N GLY A 348 6.99 19.22 -17.24
CA GLY A 348 5.57 19.54 -17.41
C GLY A 348 5.24 19.96 -18.83
N TYR A 349 4.18 19.38 -19.39
CA TYR A 349 3.65 19.77 -20.70
C TYR A 349 2.20 20.24 -20.57
N ASN A 350 1.92 21.47 -20.98
CA ASN A 350 0.55 21.95 -21.17
C ASN A 350 0.18 21.87 -22.66
N MET A 351 -0.85 21.08 -22.96
CA MET A 351 -1.27 20.77 -24.34
C MET A 351 -2.67 21.35 -24.57
N ALA A 352 -2.72 22.67 -24.75
CA ALA A 352 -3.97 23.42 -24.80
C ALA A 352 -4.78 23.16 -26.09
N SER A 353 -6.09 23.14 -25.95
CA SER A 353 -7.05 23.33 -27.04
C SER A 353 -7.83 24.62 -26.82
N ARG A 354 -8.70 24.97 -27.77
CA ARG A 354 -9.57 26.17 -27.70
C ARG A 354 -10.49 26.22 -26.47
N TYR A 355 -10.68 25.10 -25.79
CA TYR A 355 -11.56 24.98 -24.62
C TYR A 355 -10.86 25.22 -23.29
N ASN A 356 -9.53 25.28 -23.28
CA ASN A 356 -8.76 25.49 -22.06
C ASN A 356 -8.96 26.92 -21.51
N ARG A 357 -9.17 27.03 -20.21
CA ARG A 357 -9.38 28.33 -19.55
C ARG A 357 -8.05 29.06 -19.36
N PRO A 358 -7.98 30.40 -19.57
CA PRO A 358 -6.77 31.17 -19.26
C PRO A 358 -6.31 31.02 -17.81
N ALA A 359 -7.25 30.82 -16.88
CA ALA A 359 -6.95 30.61 -15.46
C ALA A 359 -6.17 29.31 -15.20
N THR A 360 -6.55 28.19 -15.83
CA THR A 360 -5.89 26.89 -15.63
C THR A 360 -4.49 26.88 -16.26
N ILE A 361 -4.32 27.52 -17.42
CA ILE A 361 -3.01 27.72 -18.04
C ILE A 361 -2.08 28.54 -17.14
N SER A 362 -2.58 29.66 -16.60
CA SER A 362 -1.80 30.52 -15.68
C SER A 362 -1.37 29.78 -14.41
N ILE A 363 -2.25 28.93 -13.84
CA ILE A 363 -1.92 28.09 -12.69
C ILE A 363 -0.79 27.11 -13.03
N ALA A 364 -0.85 26.43 -14.19
CA ALA A 364 0.20 25.51 -14.62
C ALA A 364 1.55 26.20 -14.80
N GLN A 365 1.56 27.38 -15.43
CA GLN A 365 2.76 28.20 -15.63
C GLN A 365 3.37 28.66 -14.29
N LYS A 366 2.53 29.19 -13.39
CA LYS A 366 2.99 29.63 -12.07
C LYS A 366 3.55 28.48 -11.25
N LEU A 367 2.85 27.34 -11.21
CA LEU A 367 3.31 26.16 -10.47
C LEU A 367 4.68 25.70 -10.98
N ALA A 368 4.85 25.62 -12.31
CA ALA A 368 6.11 25.20 -12.88
C ALA A 368 7.26 26.16 -12.53
N ALA A 369 7.01 27.47 -12.53
CA ALA A 369 7.97 28.47 -12.10
C ALA A 369 8.31 28.35 -10.61
N ASP A 370 7.31 28.13 -9.75
CA ASP A 370 7.51 27.98 -8.30
C ASP A 370 8.30 26.70 -7.95
N LEU A 371 8.07 25.62 -8.70
CA LEU A 371 8.80 24.35 -8.55
C LEU A 371 10.17 24.35 -9.25
N ASP A 372 10.41 25.34 -10.11
CA ASP A 372 11.59 25.43 -10.99
C ASP A 372 11.80 24.17 -11.85
N ILE A 373 10.69 23.66 -12.42
CA ILE A 373 10.70 22.49 -13.32
C ILE A 373 10.67 22.95 -14.78
N ILE A 374 11.10 22.07 -15.69
CA ILE A 374 10.98 22.33 -17.12
C ILE A 374 9.50 22.35 -17.48
N TYR A 375 9.05 23.41 -18.15
CA TYR A 375 7.67 23.56 -18.60
C TYR A 375 7.62 23.96 -20.07
N GLN A 376 6.78 23.27 -20.83
CA GLN A 376 6.55 23.51 -22.24
C GLN A 376 5.05 23.62 -22.51
N GLU A 377 4.67 24.61 -23.32
CA GLU A 377 3.30 24.84 -23.74
C GLU A 377 3.18 24.68 -25.25
N GLY A 378 2.12 24.02 -25.69
CA GLY A 378 1.81 23.87 -27.11
C GLY A 378 0.32 23.60 -27.33
N THR A 379 -0.15 23.84 -28.55
CA THR A 379 -1.56 23.59 -28.92
C THR A 379 -1.73 22.27 -29.68
N ILE A 380 -2.85 21.58 -29.43
CA ILE A 380 -3.23 20.36 -30.17
C ILE A 380 -4.16 20.64 -31.37
N GLU A 381 -4.55 21.89 -31.62
CA GLU A 381 -5.59 22.25 -32.60
C GLU A 381 -5.28 21.76 -34.02
N GLU A 382 -4.03 21.87 -34.46
CA GLU A 382 -3.62 21.38 -35.79
C GLU A 382 -3.74 19.86 -35.91
N LEU A 383 -3.38 19.12 -34.84
CA LEU A 383 -3.52 17.67 -34.80
C LEU A 383 -4.99 17.24 -34.78
N VAL A 384 -5.84 17.96 -34.04
CA VAL A 384 -7.30 17.73 -34.02
C VAL A 384 -7.88 17.95 -35.40
N GLY A 385 -7.57 19.08 -36.04
CA GLY A 385 -8.03 19.40 -37.40
C GLY A 385 -7.53 18.41 -38.45
N SER A 386 -6.28 17.95 -38.34
CA SER A 386 -5.73 16.93 -39.23
C SER A 386 -6.42 15.58 -39.03
N THR A 387 -6.67 15.19 -37.79
CA THR A 387 -7.42 13.96 -37.46
C THR A 387 -8.83 14.02 -38.05
N ALA A 388 -9.54 15.15 -37.89
CA ALA A 388 -10.86 15.33 -38.48
C ALA A 388 -10.84 15.16 -40.01
N LYS A 389 -9.91 15.81 -40.71
CA LYS A 389 -9.75 15.67 -42.16
C LYS A 389 -9.47 14.21 -42.58
N THR A 390 -8.65 13.49 -41.83
CA THR A 390 -8.40 12.06 -42.10
C THR A 390 -9.68 11.24 -41.92
N ILE A 391 -10.44 11.46 -40.86
CA ILE A 391 -11.71 10.76 -40.61
C ILE A 391 -12.75 11.07 -41.70
N ASP A 392 -12.81 12.32 -42.18
CA ASP A 392 -13.65 12.72 -43.31
C ASP A 392 -13.28 11.94 -44.59
N ALA A 393 -11.99 11.73 -44.84
CA ALA A 393 -11.50 10.95 -45.99
C ALA A 393 -11.90 9.46 -45.93
N PHE A 394 -12.20 8.91 -44.75
CA PHE A 394 -12.80 7.58 -44.58
C PHE A 394 -14.34 7.57 -44.71
N GLY A 395 -14.94 8.70 -45.11
CA GLY A 395 -16.39 8.82 -45.35
C GLY A 395 -17.21 9.29 -44.16
N TYR A 396 -16.56 9.67 -43.05
CA TYR A 396 -17.22 10.13 -41.82
C TYR A 396 -17.24 11.66 -41.72
N VAL A 397 -17.66 12.32 -42.80
CA VAL A 397 -17.62 13.78 -42.92
C VAL A 397 -18.35 14.46 -41.76
N GLY A 398 -17.64 15.30 -41.00
CA GLY A 398 -18.21 16.08 -39.90
C GLY A 398 -18.54 15.27 -38.65
N LYS A 399 -18.09 14.01 -38.54
CA LYS A 399 -18.39 13.15 -37.38
C LYS A 399 -17.43 13.30 -36.20
N VAL A 400 -16.37 14.09 -36.33
CA VAL A 400 -15.50 14.46 -35.20
C VAL A 400 -16.12 15.63 -34.44
N GLU A 401 -17.22 15.35 -33.75
CA GLU A 401 -18.00 16.30 -32.94
C GLU A 401 -18.44 15.66 -31.61
N GLY A 402 -18.90 16.47 -30.66
CA GLY A 402 -19.38 16.01 -29.35
C GLY A 402 -18.38 15.07 -28.64
N MET A 403 -18.87 13.94 -28.15
CA MET A 403 -18.06 12.94 -27.44
C MET A 403 -16.91 12.38 -28.29
N VAL A 404 -17.04 12.33 -29.62
CA VAL A 404 -15.94 11.86 -30.50
C VAL A 404 -14.79 12.86 -30.46
N LEU A 405 -15.10 14.16 -30.56
CA LEU A 405 -14.10 15.23 -30.47
C LEU A 405 -13.42 15.26 -29.09
N GLU A 406 -14.19 15.12 -28.01
CA GLU A 406 -13.64 15.03 -26.64
C GLU A 406 -12.60 13.89 -26.53
N ASN A 407 -12.96 12.69 -27.00
CA ASN A 407 -12.08 11.53 -26.99
C ASN A 407 -10.84 11.69 -27.91
N VAL A 408 -10.99 12.33 -29.08
CA VAL A 408 -9.88 12.61 -29.98
C VAL A 408 -8.87 13.55 -29.32
N GLN A 409 -9.35 14.64 -28.70
CA GLN A 409 -8.47 15.56 -27.97
C GLN A 409 -7.70 14.86 -26.85
N ALA A 410 -8.38 14.05 -26.02
CA ALA A 410 -7.73 13.32 -24.95
C ALA A 410 -6.66 12.34 -25.47
N ARG A 411 -6.97 11.56 -26.53
CA ARG A 411 -6.00 10.61 -27.14
C ARG A 411 -4.81 11.30 -27.79
N LEU A 412 -5.01 12.46 -28.40
CA LEU A 412 -3.90 13.25 -28.96
C LEU A 412 -2.96 13.75 -27.86
N ARG A 413 -3.47 14.16 -26.70
CA ARG A 413 -2.64 14.48 -25.54
C ARG A 413 -1.86 13.27 -25.04
N GLY A 414 -2.50 12.10 -24.97
CA GLY A 414 -1.84 10.85 -24.60
C GLY A 414 -0.72 10.46 -25.59
N HIS A 415 -0.99 10.61 -26.88
CA HIS A 415 0.00 10.42 -27.94
C HIS A 415 1.20 11.36 -27.77
N LEU A 416 0.96 12.65 -27.59
CA LEU A 416 2.02 13.65 -27.39
C LEU A 416 2.86 13.38 -26.14
N LEU A 417 2.25 13.09 -24.99
CA LEU A 417 2.99 12.75 -23.77
C LEU A 417 3.90 11.52 -23.97
N SER A 418 3.43 10.53 -24.74
CA SER A 418 4.24 9.35 -25.08
C SER A 418 5.43 9.72 -25.97
N THR A 419 5.22 10.59 -26.95
CA THR A 419 6.30 11.11 -27.80
C THR A 419 7.30 11.95 -27.00
N PHE A 420 6.83 12.84 -26.13
CA PHE A 420 7.68 13.65 -25.27
C PHE A 420 8.47 12.81 -24.29
N ALA A 421 7.85 11.78 -23.70
CA ALA A 421 8.55 10.85 -22.82
C ALA A 421 9.70 10.12 -23.54
N ALA A 422 9.49 9.72 -24.80
CA ALA A 422 10.56 9.11 -25.60
C ALA A 422 11.70 10.11 -25.91
N ILE A 423 11.37 11.37 -26.24
CA ILE A 423 12.36 12.43 -26.50
C ILE A 423 13.20 12.74 -25.26
N GLU A 424 12.55 12.86 -24.10
CA GLU A 424 13.19 13.22 -22.83
C GLU A 424 13.91 12.04 -22.15
N ASN A 425 13.83 10.83 -22.73
CA ASN A 425 14.21 9.58 -22.06
C ASN A 425 13.56 9.50 -20.65
N ALA A 426 12.24 9.57 -20.64
CA ALA A 426 11.39 9.71 -19.48
C ALA A 426 10.27 8.65 -19.45
N VAL A 427 9.55 8.60 -18.33
CA VAL A 427 8.28 7.88 -18.19
C VAL A 427 7.14 8.87 -17.91
N ILE A 428 5.89 8.43 -18.09
CA ILE A 428 4.72 9.30 -17.89
C ILE A 428 4.12 9.08 -16.51
N CYS A 429 3.88 10.16 -15.76
CA CYS A 429 3.05 10.13 -14.56
C CYS A 429 1.57 10.24 -14.95
N ASN A 430 0.74 9.32 -14.44
CA ASN A 430 -0.69 9.37 -14.60
C ASN A 430 -1.34 10.24 -13.51
N ASN A 431 -2.29 11.10 -13.90
CA ASN A 431 -2.96 12.06 -13.02
C ASN A 431 -4.33 11.61 -12.53
N GLY A 432 -4.83 10.44 -12.92
CA GLY A 432 -6.18 10.03 -12.52
C GLY A 432 -6.24 9.63 -11.06
N ASN A 433 -7.33 10.03 -10.40
CA ASN A 433 -7.60 9.67 -9.00
C ASN A 433 -8.52 8.44 -8.87
N LYS A 434 -8.73 7.98 -7.64
CA LYS A 434 -9.51 6.78 -7.34
C LYS A 434 -10.96 6.84 -7.83
N VAL A 435 -11.62 8.00 -7.74
CA VAL A 435 -13.03 8.12 -8.14
C VAL A 435 -13.15 8.04 -9.65
N GLU A 436 -12.28 8.74 -10.38
CA GLU A 436 -12.19 8.66 -11.84
C GLU A 436 -11.87 7.24 -12.30
N LEU A 437 -10.92 6.57 -11.65
CA LEU A 437 -10.56 5.19 -11.91
C LEU A 437 -11.74 4.25 -11.67
N ALA A 438 -12.37 4.34 -10.49
CA ALA A 438 -13.51 3.51 -10.10
C ALA A 438 -14.66 3.60 -11.10
N LEU A 439 -15.01 4.82 -11.52
CA LEU A 439 -16.08 5.06 -12.49
C LEU A 439 -15.62 4.90 -13.95
N GLY A 440 -14.32 4.76 -14.18
CA GLY A 440 -13.69 4.84 -15.51
C GLY A 440 -14.06 6.13 -16.24
N TYR A 441 -14.14 7.24 -15.50
CA TYR A 441 -14.36 8.57 -16.05
C TYR A 441 -13.07 9.13 -16.63
N THR A 442 -12.56 8.41 -17.64
CA THR A 442 -11.29 8.67 -18.32
C THR A 442 -11.37 8.20 -19.77
N THR A 443 -10.55 8.76 -20.64
CA THR A 443 -10.36 8.29 -22.01
C THR A 443 -9.20 7.31 -22.08
N LEU A 444 -9.50 6.06 -22.46
CA LEU A 444 -8.45 5.08 -22.75
C LEU A 444 -7.48 5.60 -23.81
N TYR A 445 -6.20 5.43 -23.51
CA TYR A 445 -5.07 5.90 -24.33
C TYR A 445 -4.98 7.43 -24.45
N GLY A 446 -5.79 8.16 -23.69
CA GLY A 446 -5.67 9.60 -23.48
C GLY A 446 -5.08 9.88 -22.10
N ASP A 447 -5.91 10.34 -21.19
CA ASP A 447 -5.59 10.66 -19.80
C ASP A 447 -5.38 9.41 -18.91
N ALA A 448 -5.81 8.23 -19.35
CA ALA A 448 -5.57 6.97 -18.63
C ALA A 448 -4.15 6.39 -18.76
N ILE A 449 -3.25 7.03 -19.53
CA ILE A 449 -1.90 6.49 -19.76
C ILE A 449 -0.93 6.83 -18.62
N GLY A 450 0.11 6.02 -18.47
CA GLY A 450 1.19 6.28 -17.53
C GLY A 450 2.06 5.05 -17.31
N ALA A 451 3.21 5.24 -16.68
CA ALA A 451 4.00 4.15 -16.07
C ALA A 451 3.54 3.87 -14.64
N PHE A 452 3.02 4.88 -13.94
CA PHE A 452 2.60 4.83 -12.56
C PHE A 452 1.52 5.89 -12.28
N SER A 453 0.57 5.58 -11.40
CA SER A 453 -0.46 6.50 -10.92
C SER A 453 -0.36 6.65 -9.39
N PRO A 454 0.36 7.68 -8.90
CA PRO A 454 0.48 7.93 -7.46
C PRO A 454 -0.87 8.23 -6.79
N LEU A 455 -1.81 8.84 -7.52
CA LEU A 455 -3.11 9.25 -6.99
C LEU A 455 -4.21 8.21 -7.23
N GLY A 456 -3.90 7.10 -7.90
CA GLY A 456 -4.90 6.14 -8.38
C GLY A 456 -5.72 5.47 -7.27
N ASP A 457 -5.25 5.51 -6.02
CA ASP A 457 -5.99 5.04 -4.84
C ASP A 457 -6.36 6.15 -3.83
N LEU A 458 -6.25 7.41 -4.23
CA LEU A 458 -6.72 8.58 -3.46
C LEU A 458 -8.05 9.07 -4.01
N THR A 459 -9.04 9.28 -3.15
CA THR A 459 -10.27 9.97 -3.56
C THR A 459 -10.00 11.47 -3.76
N LYS A 460 -10.89 12.18 -4.48
CA LYS A 460 -10.73 13.62 -4.74
C LYS A 460 -10.69 14.43 -3.44
N VAL A 461 -11.49 14.05 -2.44
CA VAL A 461 -11.47 14.66 -1.10
C VAL A 461 -10.11 14.48 -0.43
N GLN A 462 -9.49 13.30 -0.53
CA GLN A 462 -8.15 13.07 0.03
C GLN A 462 -7.09 13.92 -0.67
N LEU A 463 -7.28 14.26 -1.95
CA LEU A 463 -6.39 15.19 -2.65
C LEU A 463 -6.49 16.62 -2.09
N PHE A 464 -7.67 17.04 -1.62
CA PHE A 464 -7.82 18.36 -0.97
C PHE A 464 -7.10 18.40 0.37
N ASP A 465 -7.17 17.32 1.15
CA ASP A 465 -6.43 17.19 2.41
C ASP A 465 -4.91 17.24 2.13
N ILE A 466 -4.45 16.51 1.11
CA ILE A 466 -3.04 16.50 0.72
C ILE A 466 -2.56 17.86 0.18
N ALA A 467 -3.40 18.59 -0.53
CA ALA A 467 -3.07 19.95 -0.96
C ALA A 467 -2.78 20.88 0.22
N GLN A 468 -3.54 20.76 1.32
CA GLN A 468 -3.32 21.52 2.54
C GLN A 468 -2.01 21.09 3.22
N ASP A 469 -1.76 19.79 3.30
CA ASP A 469 -0.51 19.25 3.85
C ASP A 469 0.72 19.73 3.08
N ILE A 470 0.64 19.77 1.74
CA ILE A 470 1.68 20.31 0.86
C ILE A 470 1.87 21.80 1.12
N ASN A 471 0.82 22.61 1.14
CA ASN A 471 0.94 24.04 1.40
C ASN A 471 1.58 24.33 2.78
N ALA A 472 1.20 23.55 3.80
CA ALA A 472 1.79 23.65 5.12
C ALA A 472 3.27 23.22 5.14
N LEU A 473 3.70 22.28 4.27
CA LEU A 473 5.11 21.90 4.12
C LEU A 473 5.93 23.04 3.48
N TYR A 474 5.40 23.71 2.47
CA TYR A 474 6.08 24.83 1.81
C TYR A 474 6.03 26.13 2.61
N GLY A 475 5.08 26.27 3.54
CA GLY A 475 4.84 27.51 4.29
C GLY A 475 4.17 28.61 3.47
N TYR A 476 3.73 28.30 2.25
CA TYR A 476 2.96 29.17 1.37
C TYR A 476 2.07 28.34 0.43
N GLU A 477 1.17 29.03 -0.27
CA GLU A 477 0.21 28.42 -1.19
C GLU A 477 0.87 28.04 -2.53
N ILE A 478 1.47 26.85 -2.57
CA ILE A 478 1.99 26.25 -3.79
C ILE A 478 0.89 25.55 -4.60
N ILE A 479 -0.05 24.89 -3.91
CA ILE A 479 -1.31 24.42 -4.48
C ILE A 479 -2.36 25.52 -4.29
N PRO A 480 -2.86 26.15 -5.36
CA PRO A 480 -3.83 27.24 -5.24
C PRO A 480 -5.12 26.79 -4.56
N SER A 481 -5.55 27.54 -3.55
CA SER A 481 -6.84 27.46 -2.87
C SER A 481 -8.02 27.60 -3.83
N SER A 482 -7.81 28.28 -4.98
CA SER A 482 -8.83 28.37 -6.04
C SER A 482 -9.18 27.02 -6.68
N LEU A 483 -8.30 26.02 -6.57
CA LEU A 483 -8.54 24.64 -7.02
C LEU A 483 -9.24 23.78 -5.96
N LEU A 484 -9.36 24.29 -4.73
CA LEU A 484 -9.96 23.56 -3.61
C LEU A 484 -11.41 24.01 -3.40
N PRO A 485 -12.27 23.12 -2.91
CA PRO A 485 -13.62 23.51 -2.53
C PRO A 485 -13.60 24.44 -1.32
N GLN A 486 -14.52 25.40 -1.29
CA GLN A 486 -14.86 26.15 -0.09
C GLN A 486 -16.13 25.56 0.51
N ILE A 487 -16.02 25.10 1.76
CA ILE A 487 -17.12 24.61 2.57
C ILE A 487 -17.56 25.74 3.50
N HIS A 488 -18.80 26.20 3.35
CA HIS A 488 -19.40 27.24 4.20
C HIS A 488 -20.22 26.64 5.35
N ASP A 489 -20.58 27.47 6.33
CA ASP A 489 -21.52 27.08 7.40
C ASP A 489 -22.88 26.69 6.77
N GLU A 490 -23.39 25.50 7.12
CA GLU A 490 -24.64 24.89 6.62
C GLU A 490 -24.60 24.36 5.15
N ASP A 491 -23.69 23.40 4.89
CA ASP A 491 -23.81 22.40 3.82
C ASP A 491 -23.71 22.92 2.36
N GLN A 492 -23.11 24.09 2.16
CA GLN A 492 -22.84 24.62 0.82
C GLN A 492 -21.38 24.40 0.39
N LEU A 493 -21.23 23.68 -0.72
CA LEU A 493 -19.98 23.51 -1.44
C LEU A 493 -19.89 24.51 -2.59
N THR A 494 -18.85 25.33 -2.61
CA THR A 494 -18.61 26.28 -3.71
C THR A 494 -17.19 26.13 -4.26
N TRP A 495 -17.02 26.53 -5.52
CA TRP A 495 -15.77 26.40 -6.26
C TRP A 495 -15.41 27.73 -6.91
N ALA A 496 -14.16 28.17 -6.74
CA ALA A 496 -13.61 29.22 -7.59
C ALA A 496 -13.28 28.66 -8.98
N ILE A 497 -12.60 27.51 -9.02
CA ILE A 497 -12.33 26.74 -10.24
C ILE A 497 -12.74 25.29 -9.99
N PRO A 498 -13.93 24.86 -10.47
CA PRO A 498 -14.39 23.49 -10.27
C PRO A 498 -13.62 22.48 -11.16
N PRO A 499 -13.48 21.21 -10.73
CA PRO A 499 -12.90 20.13 -11.54
C PRO A 499 -13.59 19.99 -12.91
N SER A 500 -12.76 19.87 -13.95
CA SER A 500 -13.21 19.79 -15.35
C SER A 500 -12.11 19.23 -16.24
N ALA A 501 -12.50 18.45 -17.25
CA ALA A 501 -11.62 17.97 -18.32
C ALA A 501 -11.31 19.02 -19.43
N GLU A 502 -12.05 20.14 -19.48
CA GLU A 502 -11.87 21.22 -20.48
C GLU A 502 -11.79 20.73 -21.94
N LEU A 503 -12.65 19.78 -22.33
CA LEU A 503 -12.73 19.22 -23.68
C LEU A 503 -13.85 19.82 -24.53
N LYS A 504 -14.74 20.60 -23.91
CA LYS A 504 -15.83 21.37 -24.55
C LYS A 504 -16.18 22.59 -23.70
N ASP A 505 -16.95 23.51 -24.29
CA ASP A 505 -17.40 24.74 -23.63
C ASP A 505 -18.19 24.46 -22.34
N ASN A 506 -17.83 25.17 -21.26
CA ASN A 506 -18.49 25.11 -19.95
C ASN A 506 -18.61 23.68 -19.35
N GLN A 507 -17.66 22.79 -19.66
CA GLN A 507 -17.63 21.45 -19.10
C GLN A 507 -17.33 21.45 -17.60
N LEU A 508 -18.08 20.63 -16.85
CA LEU A 508 -17.79 20.27 -15.46
C LEU A 508 -17.78 18.74 -15.34
N ASP A 509 -17.02 18.23 -14.38
CA ASP A 509 -17.08 16.81 -14.04
C ASP A 509 -18.44 16.48 -13.39
N PRO A 510 -19.07 15.35 -13.74
CA PRO A 510 -20.40 14.99 -13.25
C PRO A 510 -20.40 14.43 -11.83
N MET A 511 -19.22 14.17 -11.26
CA MET A 511 -19.06 13.59 -9.93
C MET A 511 -19.59 14.54 -8.85
N LYS A 512 -20.39 13.98 -7.95
CA LYS A 512 -20.85 14.62 -6.72
C LYS A 512 -19.79 14.40 -5.64
N TRP A 513 -18.73 15.21 -5.66
CA TRP A 513 -17.59 15.12 -4.75
C TRP A 513 -18.03 15.04 -3.28
N TYR A 514 -17.23 14.38 -2.45
CA TYR A 514 -17.58 13.94 -1.09
C TYR A 514 -18.61 12.81 -1.00
N TYR A 515 -19.73 12.91 -1.72
CA TYR A 515 -20.72 11.83 -1.76
C TYR A 515 -20.21 10.62 -2.56
N HIS A 516 -19.75 10.83 -3.80
CA HIS A 516 -19.18 9.75 -4.62
C HIS A 516 -17.85 9.25 -4.06
N ASP A 517 -17.05 10.11 -3.41
CA ASP A 517 -15.87 9.67 -2.65
C ASP A 517 -16.24 8.68 -1.54
N TRP A 518 -17.28 9.00 -0.74
CA TRP A 518 -17.80 8.10 0.28
C TRP A 518 -18.35 6.82 -0.32
N LEU A 519 -19.14 6.91 -1.40
CA LEU A 519 -19.76 5.75 -2.05
C LEU A 519 -18.69 4.81 -2.64
N VAL A 520 -17.67 5.35 -3.32
CA VAL A 520 -16.53 4.56 -3.82
C VAL A 520 -15.81 3.85 -2.66
N ARG A 521 -15.56 4.54 -1.54
CA ARG A 521 -14.92 3.92 -0.37
C ARG A 521 -15.80 2.82 0.24
N PHE A 522 -17.09 3.08 0.41
CA PHE A 522 -18.06 2.09 0.89
C PHE A 522 -18.12 0.85 -0.01
N MET A 523 -18.01 1.01 -1.32
CA MET A 523 -18.08 -0.12 -2.25
C MET A 523 -16.75 -0.91 -2.37
N ILE A 524 -15.62 -0.37 -1.90
CA ILE A 524 -14.28 -1.00 -2.06
C ILE A 524 -13.71 -1.51 -0.75
N GLU A 525 -13.71 -0.70 0.31
CA GLU A 525 -12.87 -0.94 1.49
C GLU A 525 -13.26 -2.23 2.23
N TYR A 526 -14.52 -2.63 2.13
CA TYR A 526 -15.03 -3.86 2.72
C TYR A 526 -15.69 -4.75 1.66
N PRO A 527 -15.14 -5.97 1.41
CA PRO A 527 -15.64 -6.84 0.35
C PRO A 527 -17.06 -7.36 0.59
N THR A 528 -17.59 -7.21 1.80
CA THR A 528 -18.96 -7.59 2.17
C THR A 528 -19.98 -6.47 1.93
N GLN A 529 -19.54 -5.25 1.61
CA GLN A 529 -20.44 -4.13 1.33
C GLN A 529 -20.93 -4.16 -0.12
N SER A 530 -22.19 -3.80 -0.31
CA SER A 530 -22.86 -3.83 -1.60
C SER A 530 -23.77 -2.63 -1.79
N VAL A 531 -24.27 -2.45 -3.01
CA VAL A 531 -25.27 -1.42 -3.33
C VAL A 531 -26.57 -1.64 -2.53
N ILE A 532 -26.89 -2.89 -2.17
CA ILE A 532 -28.07 -3.21 -1.35
C ILE A 532 -27.91 -2.60 0.04
N ASP A 533 -26.73 -2.67 0.63
CA ASP A 533 -26.46 -2.06 1.94
C ASP A 533 -26.61 -0.54 1.90
N VAL A 534 -26.22 0.10 0.79
CA VAL A 534 -26.44 1.54 0.57
C VAL A 534 -27.94 1.86 0.48
N MET A 535 -28.71 1.04 -0.22
CA MET A 535 -30.17 1.18 -0.31
C MET A 535 -30.86 0.95 1.04
N ASP A 536 -30.45 -0.05 1.82
CA ASP A 536 -30.98 -0.34 3.15
C ASP A 536 -30.65 0.77 4.14
N LEU A 537 -29.42 1.30 4.08
CA LEU A 537 -29.02 2.49 4.82
C LEU A 537 -29.90 3.70 4.47
N TYR A 538 -30.23 3.86 3.17
CA TYR A 538 -31.11 4.92 2.69
C TYR A 538 -32.54 4.76 3.22
N LEU A 539 -33.15 3.57 3.03
CA LEU A 539 -34.52 3.25 3.40
C LEU A 539 -34.75 3.30 4.91
N SER A 540 -33.78 2.82 5.71
CA SER A 540 -33.84 2.89 7.17
C SER A 540 -33.65 4.31 7.72
N GLY A 541 -33.21 5.26 6.89
CA GLY A 541 -32.93 6.63 7.29
C GLY A 541 -31.62 6.82 8.05
N LYS A 542 -30.89 5.74 8.35
CA LYS A 542 -29.62 5.74 9.10
C LYS A 542 -28.50 6.50 8.41
N TRP A 543 -28.60 6.73 7.09
CA TRP A 543 -27.66 7.58 6.38
C TRP A 543 -27.55 8.99 6.96
N ARG A 544 -28.61 9.50 7.62
CA ARG A 544 -28.65 10.82 8.25
C ARG A 544 -27.70 10.96 9.44
N ASP A 545 -27.33 9.85 10.06
CA ASP A 545 -26.41 9.82 11.21
C ASP A 545 -24.94 9.75 10.76
N LEU A 546 -24.70 9.58 9.46
CA LEU A 546 -23.35 9.49 8.92
C LEU A 546 -22.79 10.88 8.58
N PRO A 547 -21.46 11.07 8.65
CA PRO A 547 -20.82 12.33 8.22
C PRO A 547 -21.11 12.72 6.76
N VAL A 548 -21.54 11.77 5.92
CA VAL A 548 -21.90 12.01 4.51
C VAL A 548 -23.29 12.65 4.35
N ALA A 549 -24.13 12.67 5.39
CA ALA A 549 -25.54 13.12 5.31
C ALA A 549 -25.69 14.54 4.73
N LYS A 550 -24.80 15.46 5.09
CA LYS A 550 -24.79 16.81 4.53
C LYS A 550 -24.63 16.84 3.01
N TRP A 551 -23.86 15.92 2.46
CA TRP A 551 -23.65 15.82 1.01
C TRP A 551 -24.84 15.22 0.29
N PHE A 552 -25.59 14.32 0.95
CA PHE A 552 -26.88 13.91 0.44
C PHE A 552 -27.81 15.12 0.27
N MET A 553 -27.92 15.97 1.31
CA MET A 553 -28.78 17.15 1.27
C MET A 553 -28.29 18.20 0.25
N HIS A 554 -26.99 18.48 0.22
CA HIS A 554 -26.38 19.43 -0.73
C HIS A 554 -26.71 19.10 -2.18
N TYR A 555 -26.67 17.81 -2.55
CA TYR A 555 -26.95 17.34 -3.91
C TYR A 555 -28.42 16.97 -4.14
N GLY A 556 -29.32 17.20 -3.18
CA GLY A 556 -30.74 16.84 -3.26
C GLY A 556 -31.00 15.33 -3.28
N LEU A 557 -30.04 14.52 -2.83
CA LEU A 557 -30.12 13.06 -2.74
C LEU A 557 -30.91 12.60 -1.51
N ASP A 558 -31.41 13.50 -0.67
CA ASP A 558 -32.44 13.21 0.33
C ASP A 558 -33.81 12.93 -0.31
N GLN A 559 -33.97 13.30 -1.59
CA GLN A 559 -35.12 12.99 -2.41
C GLN A 559 -34.95 11.62 -3.08
N PRO A 560 -35.84 10.64 -2.84
CA PRO A 560 -35.66 9.26 -3.31
C PRO A 560 -35.44 9.13 -4.82
N ALA A 561 -36.12 9.93 -5.64
CA ALA A 561 -35.96 9.86 -7.10
C ALA A 561 -34.55 10.28 -7.54
N ALA A 562 -34.01 11.38 -6.99
CA ALA A 562 -32.68 11.87 -7.31
C ALA A 562 -31.58 10.94 -6.81
N PHE A 563 -31.78 10.33 -5.63
CA PHE A 563 -30.88 9.30 -5.09
C PHE A 563 -30.82 8.07 -6.00
N ILE A 564 -31.98 7.56 -6.44
CA ILE A 564 -32.05 6.39 -7.33
C ILE A 564 -31.39 6.69 -8.66
N GLU A 565 -31.70 7.84 -9.29
CA GLU A 565 -31.11 8.23 -10.57
C GLU A 565 -29.58 8.33 -10.48
N ASP A 566 -29.05 8.94 -9.41
CA ASP A 566 -27.60 9.02 -9.20
C ASP A 566 -26.97 7.65 -8.96
N LEU A 567 -27.61 6.81 -8.13
CA LEU A 567 -27.10 5.48 -7.83
C LEU A 567 -27.10 4.59 -9.08
N GLU A 568 -28.11 4.69 -9.95
CA GLU A 568 -28.15 4.02 -11.25
C GLU A 568 -27.03 4.52 -12.17
N TRP A 569 -26.81 5.84 -12.24
CA TRP A 569 -25.69 6.41 -13.00
C TRP A 569 -24.34 5.87 -12.50
N PHE A 570 -24.14 5.88 -11.18
CA PHE A 570 -22.94 5.38 -10.53
C PHE A 570 -22.70 3.90 -10.85
N MET A 571 -23.72 3.05 -10.62
CA MET A 571 -23.62 1.61 -10.82
C MET A 571 -23.40 1.23 -12.30
N ASN A 572 -23.99 1.99 -13.23
CA ASN A 572 -23.77 1.80 -14.66
C ASN A 572 -22.31 2.06 -15.04
N LEU A 573 -21.72 3.16 -14.57
CA LEU A 573 -20.31 3.46 -14.82
C LEU A 573 -19.39 2.46 -14.12
N TRP A 574 -19.62 2.22 -12.83
CA TRP A 574 -18.88 1.26 -12.02
C TRP A 574 -18.77 -0.10 -12.70
N THR A 575 -19.90 -0.65 -13.17
CA THR A 575 -19.96 -1.98 -13.77
C THR A 575 -19.31 -2.01 -15.15
N ARG A 576 -19.62 -1.02 -16.01
CA ARG A 576 -19.18 -1.04 -17.43
C ARG A 576 -17.72 -0.66 -17.60
N SER A 577 -17.14 0.11 -16.68
CA SER A 577 -15.78 0.65 -16.81
C SER A 577 -14.65 -0.30 -16.41
N ILE A 578 -14.92 -1.57 -16.10
CA ILE A 578 -13.90 -2.54 -15.67
C ILE A 578 -12.75 -2.67 -16.67
N PHE A 579 -13.05 -2.64 -17.98
CA PHE A 579 -12.03 -2.74 -19.03
C PHE A 579 -11.06 -1.54 -19.04
N LYS A 580 -11.48 -0.38 -18.51
CA LYS A 580 -10.60 0.77 -18.32
C LYS A 580 -9.71 0.58 -17.10
N ARG A 581 -10.28 0.11 -15.98
CA ARG A 581 -9.53 -0.16 -14.74
C ARG A 581 -8.41 -1.17 -14.95
N ILE A 582 -8.66 -2.24 -15.70
CA ILE A 582 -7.65 -3.27 -16.01
C ILE A 582 -6.45 -2.69 -16.79
N GLN A 583 -6.69 -1.68 -17.63
CA GLN A 583 -5.66 -1.06 -18.48
C GLN A 583 -4.97 0.14 -17.83
N PHE A 584 -5.48 0.61 -16.70
CA PHE A 584 -4.88 1.70 -15.95
C PHE A 584 -3.47 1.34 -15.46
N PRO A 585 -2.51 2.28 -15.38
CA PRO A 585 -1.19 1.99 -14.85
C PRO A 585 -1.23 1.45 -13.41
N PRO A 586 -0.12 0.84 -12.94
CA PRO A 586 0.01 0.47 -11.53
C PRO A 586 -0.29 1.66 -10.61
N ILE A 587 -1.02 1.41 -9.53
CA ILE A 587 -1.44 2.43 -8.56
C ILE A 587 -0.65 2.28 -7.27
N LEU A 588 -0.38 3.39 -6.59
CA LEU A 588 0.06 3.37 -5.21
C LEU A 588 -1.14 3.04 -4.31
N THR A 589 -1.17 1.85 -3.75
CA THR A 589 -2.29 1.39 -2.91
C THR A 589 -2.14 1.96 -1.50
N ILE A 590 -3.11 2.78 -1.10
CA ILE A 590 -3.18 3.38 0.24
C ILE A 590 -4.40 2.93 1.01
N SER A 591 -5.35 2.30 0.34
CA SER A 591 -6.61 1.88 0.92
C SER A 591 -6.65 0.37 1.13
N ARG A 592 -7.67 -0.02 1.88
CA ARG A 592 -7.95 -1.39 2.25
C ARG A 592 -8.56 -2.16 1.12
#